data_AF-A0A5Q0UFY3-F1
#
_entry.id   AF-A0A5Q0UFY3-F1
#
_cell.length_a   1.000
_cell.length_b   1.000
_cell.length_c   1.000
_cell.angle_alpha   90.00
_cell.angle_beta   90.00
_cell.angle_gamma   90.00
#
_symmetry.space_group_name_H-M   'P 1'
#
loop_
_entity.id
_entity.type
_entity.pdbx_description
1 polymer ?
#
loop_
_entity_poly.entity_id
_entity_poly.type
_entity_poly.pdbx_seq_one_letter_code
_entity_poly.pdbx_strand_id
1 'polypeptide(L)'
;MLGRQHLMLSVASVSVVLAPFLLRAELLVFTLFFGVAIGSLIPDVDAPDAAVFHRDVRGLSGDFGSAVNNLVGPVLPVFGYSTKYLIYKPVVKLLEFLTSEDYCFEEKHRTFSHSVLGVFTMTVLTGVYLVPVLLSLELLAPFYLLAFLSAYMIGAFLHMLEDSCTKTGIAWNSPFSETRIKGQISTGKDVRKPRIFLYWLGMLTGATFYLGVIDKRFLSLPAVAAISVTGLGVSWLVFLKLVAKAEITS
;
A
#
# COMPACT_ATOMS: atom_id res chain seq x y z
N MET A 1 -4.31 0.32 11.06
CA MET A 1 -4.47 -1.11 11.40
C MET A 1 -3.10 -1.58 11.92
N LEU A 2 -2.75 -2.86 11.94
CA LEU A 2 -1.35 -3.28 12.15
C LEU A 2 -0.64 -3.43 10.80
N GLY A 3 0.68 -3.20 10.75
CA GLY A 3 1.48 -3.32 9.51
C GLY A 3 1.25 -4.63 8.73
N ARG A 4 1.13 -5.77 9.41
CA ARG A 4 0.80 -7.06 8.75
C ARG A 4 -0.57 -7.03 8.05
N GLN A 5 -1.55 -6.34 8.62
CA GLN A 5 -2.89 -6.24 8.04
C GLN A 5 -2.84 -5.34 6.81
N HIS A 6 -2.06 -4.26 6.88
CA HIS A 6 -1.85 -3.37 5.74
C HIS A 6 -1.25 -4.11 4.56
N LEU A 7 -0.16 -4.83 4.81
CA LEU A 7 0.50 -5.64 3.79
C LEU A 7 -0.43 -6.71 3.18
N MET A 8 -1.12 -7.49 4.02
CA MET A 8 -1.98 -8.57 3.54
C MET A 8 -3.18 -8.06 2.72
N LEU A 9 -3.86 -7.01 3.19
CA LEU A 9 -5.02 -6.46 2.50
C LEU A 9 -4.62 -5.76 1.20
N SER A 10 -3.49 -5.05 1.20
CA SER A 10 -2.97 -4.38 0.00
C SER A 10 -2.55 -5.39 -1.07
N VAL A 11 -1.79 -6.43 -0.70
CA VAL A 11 -1.41 -7.50 -1.62
C VAL A 11 -2.63 -8.25 -2.14
N ALA A 12 -3.56 -8.65 -1.26
CA ALA A 12 -4.78 -9.35 -1.67
C ALA A 12 -5.68 -8.50 -2.58
N SER A 13 -5.77 -7.19 -2.33
CA SER A 13 -6.52 -6.27 -3.20
C SER A 13 -5.97 -6.27 -4.62
N VAL A 14 -4.66 -6.14 -4.75
CA VAL A 14 -4.02 -6.11 -6.07
C VAL A 14 -4.01 -7.50 -6.71
N SER A 15 -3.97 -8.58 -5.92
CA SER A 15 -4.13 -9.94 -6.44
C SER A 15 -5.43 -10.14 -7.21
N VAL A 16 -6.55 -9.52 -6.80
CA VAL A 16 -7.83 -9.60 -7.54
C VAL A 16 -7.65 -9.15 -8.99
N VAL A 17 -6.91 -8.06 -9.21
CA VAL A 17 -6.70 -7.44 -10.52
C VAL A 17 -5.59 -8.12 -11.32
N LEU A 18 -4.53 -8.59 -10.66
CA LEU A 18 -3.38 -9.18 -11.34
C LEU A 18 -3.53 -10.68 -11.63
N ALA A 19 -4.40 -11.38 -10.90
CA ALA A 19 -4.64 -12.82 -11.07
C ALA A 19 -4.87 -13.27 -12.53
N PRO A 20 -5.70 -12.58 -13.35
CA PRO A 20 -5.90 -12.93 -14.76
C PRO A 20 -4.63 -12.90 -15.63
N PHE A 21 -3.59 -12.19 -15.19
CA PHE A 21 -2.36 -11.93 -15.94
C PHE A 21 -1.15 -12.75 -15.45
N LEU A 22 -1.31 -13.51 -14.37
CA LEU A 22 -0.20 -14.14 -13.63
C LEU A 22 0.71 -14.98 -14.54
N LEU A 23 0.15 -15.78 -15.45
CA LEU A 23 0.90 -16.65 -16.37
C LEU A 23 1.25 -16.00 -17.72
N ARG A 24 0.95 -14.72 -17.91
CA ARG A 24 1.18 -14.00 -19.19
C ARG A 24 2.23 -12.91 -19.08
N ALA A 25 2.42 -12.36 -17.88
CA ALA A 25 3.32 -11.24 -17.63
C ALA A 25 4.00 -11.39 -16.26
N GLU A 26 4.60 -12.56 -16.01
CA GLU A 26 5.13 -12.97 -14.71
C GLU A 26 6.04 -11.92 -14.08
N LEU A 27 7.04 -11.41 -14.83
CA LEU A 27 7.98 -10.41 -14.31
C LEU A 27 7.28 -9.09 -13.96
N LEU A 28 6.33 -8.65 -14.78
CA LEU A 28 5.55 -7.43 -14.51
C LEU A 28 4.66 -7.63 -13.28
N VAL A 29 3.93 -8.75 -13.20
CA VAL A 29 3.08 -9.08 -12.06
C VAL A 29 3.90 -9.17 -10.76
N PHE A 30 5.07 -9.81 -10.81
CA PHE A 30 6.01 -9.83 -9.69
C PHE A 30 6.46 -8.43 -9.28
N THR A 31 6.84 -7.59 -10.25
CA THR A 31 7.25 -6.19 -10.03
C THR A 31 6.14 -5.39 -9.35
N LEU A 32 4.89 -5.58 -9.78
CA LEU A 32 3.72 -4.91 -9.21
C LEU A 32 3.43 -5.42 -7.79
N PHE A 33 3.51 -6.72 -7.52
CA PHE A 33 3.36 -7.24 -6.15
C PHE A 33 4.44 -6.72 -5.21
N PHE A 34 5.69 -6.69 -5.68
CA PHE A 34 6.81 -6.20 -4.92
C PHE A 34 6.66 -4.71 -4.58
N GLY A 35 6.26 -3.89 -5.55
CA GLY A 35 5.93 -2.48 -5.34
C GLY A 35 4.83 -2.28 -4.30
N VAL A 36 3.69 -2.97 -4.45
CA VAL A 36 2.56 -2.87 -3.51
C VAL A 36 2.95 -3.31 -2.11
N ALA A 37 3.71 -4.40 -1.98
CA ALA A 37 4.12 -4.92 -0.69
C ALA A 37 4.94 -3.89 0.09
N ILE A 38 5.97 -3.31 -0.54
CA ILE A 38 6.79 -2.27 0.10
C ILE A 38 5.95 -1.01 0.33
N GLY A 39 5.27 -0.51 -0.70
CA GLY A 39 4.48 0.72 -0.63
C GLY A 39 3.41 0.71 0.46
N SER A 40 2.78 -0.44 0.71
CA SER A 40 1.78 -0.60 1.77
C SER A 40 2.29 -0.41 3.21
N LEU A 41 3.62 -0.40 3.41
CA LEU A 41 4.24 -0.21 4.72
C LEU A 41 4.92 1.16 4.87
N ILE A 42 4.99 1.94 3.79
CA ILE A 42 5.75 3.19 3.73
C ILE A 42 5.07 4.34 4.49
N PRO A 43 3.74 4.52 4.47
CA PRO A 43 3.11 5.58 5.25
C PRO A 43 3.50 5.54 6.74
N ASP A 44 3.64 4.35 7.32
CA ASP A 44 4.04 4.14 8.71
C ASP A 44 5.52 4.46 9.01
N VAL A 45 6.33 4.94 8.07
CA VAL A 45 7.76 5.28 8.29
C VAL A 45 7.97 6.35 9.39
N ASP A 46 6.92 7.10 9.71
CA ASP A 46 6.86 8.07 10.80
C ASP A 46 6.65 7.40 12.18
N ALA A 47 6.31 6.11 12.25
CA ALA A 47 6.16 5.34 13.48
C ALA A 47 7.45 4.55 13.83
N PRO A 48 8.00 4.65 15.06
CA PRO A 48 9.27 3.99 15.42
C PRO A 48 9.28 2.46 15.30
N ASP A 49 8.14 1.81 15.48
CA ASP A 49 7.96 0.35 15.50
C ASP A 49 7.29 -0.21 14.25
N ALA A 50 7.27 0.57 13.16
CA ALA A 50 6.66 0.17 11.90
C ALA A 50 7.31 -1.08 11.30
N ALA A 51 6.48 -1.92 10.67
CA ALA A 51 6.93 -3.17 10.07
C ALA A 51 8.00 -2.98 8.99
N VAL A 52 8.04 -1.81 8.33
CA VAL A 52 9.04 -1.49 7.30
C VAL A 52 10.48 -1.45 7.86
N PHE A 53 10.67 -1.26 9.16
CA PHE A 53 12.01 -1.25 9.77
C PHE A 53 12.55 -2.64 10.12
N HIS A 54 11.77 -3.69 9.86
CA HIS A 54 12.11 -5.05 10.28
C HIS A 54 12.14 -5.99 9.08
N ARG A 55 13.09 -6.94 9.10
CA ARG A 55 13.19 -7.98 8.08
C ARG A 55 11.96 -8.91 8.09
N ASP A 56 11.42 -9.14 9.27
CA ASP A 56 10.24 -9.98 9.45
C ASP A 56 9.02 -9.13 9.80
N VAL A 57 7.98 -9.25 8.97
CA VAL A 57 6.68 -8.63 9.28
C VAL A 57 6.00 -9.48 10.35
N ARG A 58 6.09 -9.02 11.60
CA ARG A 58 5.62 -9.77 12.78
C ARG A 58 4.16 -10.18 12.68
N GLY A 59 3.88 -11.46 12.93
CA GLY A 59 2.54 -12.02 12.96
C GLY A 59 1.99 -12.47 11.60
N LEU A 60 2.80 -12.45 10.54
CA LEU A 60 2.57 -13.32 9.39
C LEU A 60 2.92 -14.76 9.76
N SER A 61 2.14 -15.72 9.24
CA SER A 61 2.34 -17.16 9.49
C SER A 61 2.01 -17.97 8.24
N GLY A 62 2.44 -19.23 8.21
CA GLY A 62 2.26 -20.13 7.07
C GLY A 62 3.13 -19.77 5.86
N ASP A 63 2.88 -20.48 4.75
CA ASP A 63 3.71 -20.40 3.53
C ASP A 63 3.75 -18.99 2.94
N PHE A 64 2.62 -18.28 2.96
CA PHE A 64 2.56 -16.88 2.53
C PHE A 64 3.47 -15.98 3.37
N GLY A 65 3.43 -16.13 4.70
CA GLY A 65 4.29 -15.35 5.59
C GLY A 65 5.76 -15.61 5.37
N SER A 66 6.12 -16.89 5.16
CA SER A 66 7.49 -17.28 4.82
C SER A 66 7.93 -16.70 3.48
N ALA A 67 7.09 -16.78 2.44
CA ALA A 67 7.40 -16.22 1.13
C ALA A 67 7.63 -14.71 1.20
N VAL A 68 6.76 -13.96 1.89
CA VAL A 68 6.92 -12.51 2.07
C VAL A 68 8.21 -12.17 2.82
N ASN A 69 8.48 -12.81 3.96
CA ASN A 69 9.67 -12.51 4.76
C ASN A 69 10.97 -12.94 4.06
N ASN A 70 10.93 -13.93 3.16
CA ASN A 70 12.09 -14.34 2.37
C ASN A 70 12.34 -13.43 1.16
N LEU A 71 11.28 -13.00 0.47
CA LEU A 71 11.40 -12.23 -0.78
C LEU A 71 11.45 -10.72 -0.55
N VAL A 72 10.54 -10.20 0.26
CA VAL A 72 10.38 -8.75 0.50
C VAL A 72 11.07 -8.34 1.79
N GLY A 73 10.99 -9.18 2.82
CA GLY A 73 11.58 -8.92 4.14
C GLY A 73 13.01 -8.35 4.13
N PRO A 74 13.96 -8.92 3.36
CA PRO A 74 15.35 -8.44 3.36
C PRO A 74 15.51 -6.99 2.87
N VAL A 75 14.60 -6.52 2.01
CA VAL A 75 14.66 -5.15 1.46
C VAL A 75 13.87 -4.15 2.29
N LEU A 76 12.93 -4.59 3.14
CA LEU A 76 12.07 -3.69 3.92
C LEU A 76 12.89 -2.66 4.72
N PRO A 77 13.88 -3.04 5.56
CA PRO A 77 14.63 -2.07 6.33
C PRO A 77 15.40 -1.07 5.47
N VAL A 78 15.87 -1.48 4.28
CA VAL A 78 16.55 -0.58 3.34
C VAL A 78 15.58 0.50 2.91
N PHE A 79 14.39 0.12 2.40
CA PHE A 79 13.35 1.09 2.04
C PHE A 79 12.90 1.92 3.24
N GLY A 80 12.65 1.30 4.39
CA GLY A 80 12.20 2.00 5.60
C GLY A 80 13.19 3.08 6.05
N TYR A 81 14.46 2.73 6.22
CA TYR A 81 15.48 3.70 6.66
C TYR A 81 15.82 4.73 5.58
N SER A 82 15.92 4.34 4.31
CA SER A 82 16.12 5.28 3.21
C SER A 82 14.97 6.26 3.10
N THR A 83 13.73 5.80 3.14
CA THR A 83 12.57 6.68 3.12
C THR A 83 12.51 7.58 4.36
N LYS A 84 12.83 7.06 5.55
CA LYS A 84 12.83 7.89 6.77
C LYS A 84 13.84 9.03 6.69
N TYR A 85 15.09 8.71 6.36
CA TYR A 85 16.21 9.62 6.54
C TYR A 85 16.60 10.39 5.28
N LEU A 86 16.38 9.85 4.09
CA LEU A 86 16.72 10.50 2.82
C LEU A 86 15.52 11.23 2.18
N ILE A 87 14.30 10.87 2.58
CA ILE A 87 13.07 11.42 2.00
C ILE A 87 12.26 12.16 3.06
N TYR A 88 11.67 11.46 4.02
CA TYR A 88 10.69 12.01 4.97
C TYR A 88 11.27 13.15 5.79
N LYS A 89 12.36 12.93 6.54
CA LYS A 89 12.94 13.98 7.39
C LYS A 89 13.42 15.21 6.59
N PRO A 90 14.15 15.06 5.46
CA PRO A 90 14.51 16.20 4.62
C PRO A 90 13.30 16.97 4.08
N VAL A 91 12.25 16.26 3.63
CA VAL A 91 11.05 16.90 3.09
C VAL A 91 10.29 17.65 4.17
N VAL A 92 10.07 17.06 5.35
CA VAL A 92 9.42 17.75 6.47
C VAL A 92 10.20 19.01 6.83
N LYS A 93 11.52 18.93 6.97
CA LYS A 93 12.37 20.10 7.27
C LYS A 93 12.33 21.16 6.18
N LEU A 94 12.26 20.76 4.91
CA LEU A 94 12.10 21.69 3.79
C LEU A 94 10.74 22.37 3.84
N LEU A 95 9.67 21.63 4.14
CA LEU A 95 8.34 22.20 4.28
C LEU A 95 8.28 23.18 5.44
N GLU A 96 8.84 22.84 6.61
CA GLU A 96 9.00 23.75 7.75
C GLU A 96 9.74 25.03 7.37
N PHE A 97 10.82 24.92 6.60
CA PHE A 97 11.58 26.08 6.14
C PHE A 97 10.79 26.96 5.14
N LEU A 98 9.95 26.36 4.30
CA LEU A 98 9.17 27.07 3.30
C LEU A 98 7.86 27.66 3.82
N THR A 99 7.33 27.14 4.94
CA THR A 99 6.14 27.68 5.61
C THR A 99 6.50 28.68 6.69
N SER A 100 5.67 29.71 6.88
CA SER A 100 5.86 30.75 7.92
C SER A 100 5.93 30.16 9.34
N GLU A 101 6.52 30.90 10.29
CA GLU A 101 6.72 30.48 11.70
C GLU A 101 5.44 29.98 12.41
N ASP A 102 4.26 30.36 11.93
CA ASP A 102 2.96 29.93 12.48
C ASP A 102 2.56 28.50 12.10
N TYR A 103 3.32 27.81 11.23
CA TYR A 103 2.98 26.47 10.73
C TYR A 103 4.09 25.45 11.05
N CYS A 104 4.01 24.84 12.23
CA CYS A 104 4.94 23.79 12.65
C CYS A 104 4.49 22.42 12.12
N PHE A 105 5.30 21.80 11.28
CA PHE A 105 5.11 20.40 10.88
C PHE A 105 5.61 19.47 11.99
N GLU A 106 4.80 19.23 13.00
CA GLU A 106 5.17 18.21 14.00
C GLU A 106 5.42 16.85 13.31
N GLU A 107 6.53 16.18 13.65
CA GLU A 107 6.78 14.76 13.35
C GLU A 107 5.78 13.90 14.13
N LYS A 108 4.51 13.95 13.70
CA LYS A 108 3.40 13.25 14.30
C LYS A 108 2.92 12.16 13.35
N HIS A 109 2.76 10.97 13.91
CA HIS A 109 2.26 9.82 13.18
C HIS A 109 0.91 10.15 12.51
N ARG A 110 0.76 9.79 11.23
CA ARG A 110 -0.44 9.99 10.39
C ARG A 110 -0.70 11.43 9.98
N THR A 111 0.37 12.16 9.68
CA THR A 111 0.31 13.50 9.09
C THR A 111 0.76 13.45 7.63
N PHE A 112 1.95 13.97 7.32
CA PHE A 112 2.47 14.11 5.96
C PHE A 112 2.54 12.77 5.23
N SER A 113 3.12 11.72 5.84
CA SER A 113 3.26 10.42 5.17
C SER A 113 1.93 9.72 4.86
N HIS A 114 0.83 10.14 5.50
CA HIS A 114 -0.52 9.63 5.32
C HIS A 114 -1.43 10.66 4.61
N SER A 115 -0.86 11.46 3.71
CA SER A 115 -1.59 12.35 2.83
C SER A 115 -1.32 12.06 1.37
N VAL A 116 -2.21 12.51 0.48
CA VAL A 116 -2.06 12.34 -0.97
C VAL A 116 -0.76 12.99 -1.44
N LEU A 117 -0.47 14.21 -0.96
CA LEU A 117 0.76 14.91 -1.29
C LEU A 117 1.97 14.14 -0.78
N GLY A 118 1.97 13.69 0.47
CA GLY A 118 3.12 12.97 1.03
C GLY A 118 3.38 11.64 0.34
N VAL A 119 2.33 10.85 0.03
CA VAL A 119 2.48 9.61 -0.74
C VAL A 119 3.05 9.87 -2.13
N PHE A 120 2.56 10.91 -2.82
CA PHE A 120 3.10 11.29 -4.12
C PHE A 120 4.57 11.71 -4.03
N THR A 121 4.90 12.63 -3.11
CA THR A 121 6.28 13.11 -2.89
C THR A 121 7.21 11.97 -2.53
N MET A 122 6.82 11.09 -1.61
CA MET A 122 7.64 9.93 -1.24
C MET A 122 7.83 8.97 -2.40
N THR A 123 6.82 8.74 -3.23
CA THR A 123 6.93 7.88 -4.42
C THR A 123 7.92 8.46 -5.43
N VAL A 124 7.79 9.75 -5.77
CA VAL A 124 8.67 10.42 -6.74
C VAL A 124 10.12 10.39 -6.24
N LEU A 125 10.36 10.76 -4.99
CA LEU A 125 11.71 10.77 -4.43
C LEU A 125 12.29 9.37 -4.30
N THR A 126 11.47 8.35 -4.00
CA THR A 126 11.91 6.95 -4.06
C THR A 126 12.40 6.60 -5.47
N GLY A 127 11.68 7.02 -6.51
CA GLY A 127 12.13 6.87 -7.89
C GLY A 127 13.46 7.56 -8.18
N VAL A 128 13.61 8.82 -7.74
CA VAL A 128 14.86 9.59 -7.89
C VAL A 128 16.05 8.86 -7.25
N TYR A 129 15.88 8.30 -6.06
CA TYR A 129 16.94 7.54 -5.39
C TYR A 129 17.19 6.15 -5.99
N LEU A 130 16.16 5.50 -6.57
CA LEU A 130 16.32 4.20 -7.20
C LEU A 130 17.03 4.26 -8.55
N VAL A 131 16.86 5.33 -9.34
CA VAL A 131 17.50 5.47 -10.66
C VAL A 131 19.03 5.27 -10.61
N PRO A 132 19.82 5.99 -9.78
CA PRO A 132 21.27 5.80 -9.73
C PRO A 132 21.67 4.41 -9.23
N VAL A 133 20.89 3.80 -8.33
CA VAL A 133 21.12 2.43 -7.85
C VAL A 133 20.89 1.40 -8.97
N LEU A 134 19.82 1.56 -9.74
CA LEU A 134 19.51 0.66 -10.85
C LEU A 134 20.50 0.86 -12.01
N LEU A 135 20.95 2.09 -12.26
CA LEU A 135 21.99 2.38 -13.25
C LEU A 135 23.31 1.72 -12.88
N SER A 136 23.74 1.83 -11.62
CA SER A 136 25.03 1.26 -11.17
C SER A 136 25.06 -0.26 -11.17
N LEU A 137 23.89 -0.91 -11.10
CA LEU A 137 23.73 -2.36 -11.20
C LEU A 137 23.41 -2.85 -12.61
N GLU A 138 23.32 -1.95 -13.60
CA GLU A 138 22.91 -2.27 -14.98
C GLU A 138 21.50 -2.90 -15.06
N LEU A 139 20.62 -2.56 -14.10
CA LEU A 139 19.25 -3.08 -13.99
C LEU A 139 18.17 -2.04 -14.36
N LEU A 140 18.54 -0.84 -14.79
CA LEU A 140 17.56 0.19 -15.12
C LEU A 140 16.75 -0.20 -16.36
N ALA A 141 15.50 -0.61 -16.11
CA ALA A 141 14.48 -0.77 -17.14
C ALA A 141 13.34 0.22 -16.87
N PRO A 142 13.23 1.34 -17.62
CA PRO A 142 12.26 2.41 -17.32
C PRO A 142 10.82 1.95 -17.18
N PHE A 143 10.38 0.99 -18.01
CA PHE A 143 9.05 0.41 -17.93
C PHE A 143 8.79 -0.28 -16.57
N TYR A 144 9.73 -1.11 -16.10
CA TYR A 144 9.59 -1.81 -14.82
C TYR A 144 9.77 -0.87 -13.63
N LEU A 145 10.62 0.15 -13.73
CA LEU A 145 10.71 1.19 -12.70
C LEU A 145 9.38 1.94 -12.55
N LEU A 146 8.75 2.36 -13.66
CA LEU A 146 7.45 3.03 -13.63
C LEU A 146 6.34 2.10 -13.12
N ALA A 147 6.34 0.83 -13.53
CA ALA A 147 5.42 -0.17 -12.99
C ALA A 147 5.60 -0.35 -11.49
N PHE A 148 6.84 -0.49 -11.01
CA PHE A 148 7.16 -0.58 -9.59
C PHE A 148 6.67 0.64 -8.82
N LEU A 149 6.99 1.86 -9.28
CA LEU A 149 6.60 3.10 -8.58
C LEU A 149 5.08 3.30 -8.58
N SER A 150 4.39 2.91 -9.65
CA SER A 150 2.92 2.94 -9.70
C SER A 150 2.32 1.98 -8.67
N ALA A 151 2.83 0.75 -8.61
CA ALA A 151 2.45 -0.25 -7.63
C ALA A 151 2.76 0.16 -6.19
N TYR A 152 3.92 0.77 -5.97
CA TYR A 152 4.34 1.33 -4.69
C TYR A 152 3.36 2.40 -4.21
N MET A 153 2.99 3.34 -5.08
CA MET A 153 1.99 4.36 -4.78
C MET A 153 0.61 3.75 -4.50
N ILE A 154 0.20 2.72 -5.25
CA ILE A 154 -1.05 1.99 -5.01
C ILE A 154 -1.03 1.31 -3.64
N GLY A 155 0.08 0.69 -3.25
CA GLY A 155 0.24 0.11 -1.91
C GLY A 155 0.08 1.16 -0.81
N ALA A 156 0.74 2.31 -0.95
CA ALA A 156 0.62 3.41 0.01
C ALA A 156 -0.81 4.01 0.05
N PHE A 157 -1.49 4.08 -1.09
CA PHE A 157 -2.89 4.49 -1.16
C PHE A 157 -3.83 3.50 -0.46
N LEU A 158 -3.63 2.19 -0.67
CA LEU A 158 -4.43 1.15 -0.01
C LEU A 158 -4.20 1.17 1.50
N HIS A 159 -2.96 1.39 1.95
CA HIS A 159 -2.67 1.65 3.36
C HIS A 159 -3.54 2.79 3.91
N MET A 160 -3.55 3.95 3.23
CA MET A 160 -4.37 5.10 3.64
C MET A 160 -5.88 4.76 3.69
N LEU A 161 -6.36 3.98 2.72
CA LEU A 161 -7.74 3.51 2.67
C LEU A 161 -8.09 2.59 3.85
N GLU A 162 -7.19 1.67 4.19
CA GLU A 162 -7.31 0.79 5.35
C GLU A 162 -7.32 1.58 6.66
N ASP A 163 -6.47 2.60 6.75
CA ASP A 163 -6.36 3.41 7.94
C ASP A 163 -7.56 4.36 8.13
N SER A 164 -8.21 4.74 7.03
CA SER A 164 -9.52 5.41 7.02
C SER A 164 -10.65 4.54 7.60
N CYS A 165 -10.47 3.21 7.66
CA CYS A 165 -11.43 2.30 8.28
C CYS A 165 -11.31 2.26 9.81
N THR A 166 -10.24 2.85 10.38
CA THR A 166 -9.94 2.79 11.82
C THR A 166 -10.56 3.95 12.59
N LYS A 167 -10.70 3.79 13.91
CA LYS A 167 -11.21 4.84 14.82
C LYS A 167 -10.39 6.13 14.79
N THR A 168 -9.07 6.01 14.62
CA THR A 168 -8.17 7.17 14.51
C THR A 168 -8.34 7.87 13.18
N GLY A 169 -8.60 7.10 12.11
CA GLY A 169 -8.69 7.62 10.75
C GLY A 169 -7.40 8.29 10.29
N ILE A 170 -7.49 8.96 9.14
CA ILE A 170 -6.41 9.79 8.58
C ILE A 170 -6.99 11.04 7.91
N ALA A 171 -6.17 12.09 7.85
CA ALA A 171 -6.48 13.31 7.12
C ALA A 171 -5.76 13.28 5.76
N TRP A 172 -6.51 12.95 4.70
CA TRP A 172 -5.95 12.72 3.35
C TRP A 172 -5.24 13.94 2.76
N ASN A 173 -5.58 15.15 3.22
CA ASN A 173 -4.99 16.40 2.79
C ASN A 173 -4.08 17.03 3.86
N SER A 174 -3.59 16.24 4.82
CA SER A 174 -2.60 16.71 5.80
C SER A 174 -1.32 17.20 5.10
N PRO A 175 -0.71 18.30 5.57
CA PRO A 175 -1.08 19.10 6.75
C PRO A 175 -2.21 20.11 6.51
N PHE A 176 -2.55 20.42 5.25
CA PHE A 176 -3.42 21.55 4.88
C PHE A 176 -4.86 21.44 5.35
N SER A 177 -5.28 20.26 5.81
CA SER A 177 -6.59 20.04 6.41
C SER A 177 -6.51 18.98 7.50
N GLU A 178 -7.21 19.22 8.60
CA GLU A 178 -7.41 18.24 9.67
C GLU A 178 -8.65 17.37 9.46
N THR A 179 -9.42 17.59 8.40
CA THR A 179 -10.60 16.79 8.07
C THR A 179 -10.20 15.33 7.86
N ARG A 180 -10.70 14.46 8.73
CA ARG A 180 -10.38 13.03 8.75
C ARG A 180 -11.47 12.20 8.12
N ILE A 181 -11.07 11.11 7.48
CA ILE A 181 -11.94 9.98 7.23
C ILE A 181 -11.63 8.93 8.29
N LYS A 182 -12.62 8.56 9.10
CA LYS A 182 -12.48 7.58 10.17
C LYS A 182 -13.63 6.59 10.20
N GLY A 183 -13.33 5.35 10.52
CA GLY A 183 -14.30 4.27 10.70
C GLY A 183 -14.36 3.82 12.15
N GLN A 184 -14.84 2.59 12.35
CA GLN A 184 -15.10 2.04 13.68
C GLN A 184 -14.14 0.90 14.07
N ILE A 185 -13.20 0.52 13.20
CA ILE A 185 -12.28 -0.59 13.48
C ILE A 185 -11.23 -0.14 14.50
N SER A 186 -11.15 -0.87 15.63
CA SER A 186 -10.13 -0.66 16.65
C SER A 186 -8.84 -1.40 16.29
N THR A 187 -7.75 -0.66 16.05
CA THR A 187 -6.42 -1.24 15.82
C THR A 187 -6.02 -2.21 16.95
N GLY A 188 -5.45 -3.36 16.59
CA GLY A 188 -4.99 -4.39 17.53
C GLY A 188 -6.10 -5.22 18.21
N LYS A 189 -7.33 -4.71 18.29
CA LYS A 189 -8.47 -5.40 18.93
C LYS A 189 -9.42 -6.04 17.91
N ASP A 190 -9.79 -5.29 16.86
CA ASP A 190 -10.73 -5.76 15.84
C ASP A 190 -10.01 -6.48 14.70
N VAL A 191 -9.63 -7.74 14.94
CA VAL A 191 -8.95 -8.56 13.93
C VAL A 191 -9.95 -9.24 12.98
N ARG A 192 -11.20 -9.46 13.41
CA ARG A 192 -12.20 -10.23 12.68
C ARG A 192 -12.65 -9.55 11.38
N LYS A 193 -12.99 -8.26 11.41
CA LYS A 193 -13.50 -7.55 10.20
C LYS A 193 -12.46 -7.48 9.08
N PRO A 194 -11.20 -7.06 9.32
CA PRO A 194 -10.16 -7.09 8.28
C PRO A 194 -9.89 -8.51 7.77
N ARG A 195 -9.96 -9.53 8.64
CA ARG A 195 -9.72 -10.92 8.26
C ARG A 195 -10.81 -11.48 7.34
N ILE A 196 -12.08 -11.22 7.64
CA ILE A 196 -13.19 -11.63 6.76
C ILE A 196 -13.03 -10.97 5.39
N PHE A 197 -12.68 -9.68 5.38
CA PHE A 197 -12.46 -8.96 4.13
C PHE A 197 -11.27 -9.52 3.34
N LEU A 198 -10.18 -9.88 4.01
CA LEU A 198 -9.05 -10.58 3.39
C LEU A 198 -9.49 -11.90 2.72
N TYR A 199 -10.30 -12.72 3.39
CA TYR A 199 -10.81 -13.97 2.80
C TYR A 199 -11.72 -13.72 1.60
N TRP A 200 -12.53 -12.66 1.65
CA TRP A 200 -13.33 -12.23 0.50
C TRP A 200 -12.45 -11.83 -0.70
N LEU A 201 -11.41 -11.03 -0.48
CA LEU A 201 -10.44 -10.68 -1.54
C LEU A 201 -9.71 -11.90 -2.09
N GLY A 202 -9.38 -12.87 -1.23
CA GLY A 202 -8.79 -14.15 -1.64
C GLY A 202 -9.73 -14.97 -2.53
N MET A 203 -11.03 -15.04 -2.18
CA MET A 203 -12.04 -15.69 -3.01
C MET A 203 -12.18 -15.00 -4.37
N LEU A 204 -12.25 -13.66 -4.39
CA LEU A 204 -12.32 -12.89 -5.64
C LEU A 204 -11.09 -13.13 -6.52
N THR A 205 -9.89 -13.16 -5.92
CA THR A 205 -8.64 -13.50 -6.62
C THR A 205 -8.72 -14.87 -7.28
N GLY A 206 -9.22 -15.89 -6.56
CA GLY A 206 -9.41 -17.23 -7.13
C GLY A 206 -10.41 -17.25 -8.30
N ALA A 207 -11.50 -16.51 -8.17
CA ALA A 207 -12.50 -16.39 -9.24
C ALA A 207 -11.95 -15.70 -10.49
N THR A 208 -11.22 -14.58 -10.33
CA THR A 208 -10.64 -13.84 -11.47
C THR A 208 -9.48 -14.62 -12.11
N PHE A 209 -8.69 -15.36 -11.32
CA PHE A 209 -7.70 -16.31 -11.83
C PHE A 209 -8.37 -17.40 -12.67
N TYR A 210 -9.40 -18.06 -12.14
CA TYR A 210 -10.12 -19.11 -12.85
C TYR A 210 -10.67 -18.61 -14.19
N LEU A 211 -11.36 -17.46 -14.21
CA LEU A 211 -11.92 -16.88 -15.43
C LEU A 211 -10.85 -16.40 -16.44
N GLY A 212 -9.74 -15.81 -15.97
CA GLY A 212 -8.72 -15.22 -16.85
C GLY A 212 -7.70 -16.23 -17.40
N VAL A 213 -7.45 -17.30 -16.63
CA VAL A 213 -6.38 -18.27 -16.90
C VAL A 213 -6.93 -19.63 -17.30
N ILE A 214 -7.95 -20.14 -16.59
CA ILE A 214 -8.47 -21.51 -16.77
C ILE A 214 -9.63 -21.53 -17.77
N ASP A 215 -10.70 -20.79 -17.52
CA ASP A 215 -11.92 -20.82 -18.32
C ASP A 215 -12.01 -19.67 -19.33
N LYS A 216 -11.28 -19.83 -20.44
CA LYS A 216 -11.21 -18.82 -21.52
C LYS A 216 -12.39 -18.86 -22.49
N ARG A 217 -13.45 -19.63 -22.20
CA ARG A 217 -14.53 -19.92 -23.17
C ARG A 217 -15.56 -18.81 -23.29
N PHE A 218 -15.79 -18.04 -22.22
CA PHE A 218 -16.93 -17.13 -22.13
C PHE A 218 -16.57 -15.65 -22.08
N LEU A 219 -15.39 -15.30 -21.57
CA LEU A 219 -14.98 -13.91 -21.36
C LEU A 219 -13.59 -13.65 -21.96
N SER A 220 -13.45 -12.51 -22.62
CA SER A 220 -12.14 -12.01 -23.06
C SER A 220 -11.32 -11.55 -21.85
N LEU A 221 -9.99 -11.60 -21.95
CA LEU A 221 -9.11 -11.13 -20.87
C LEU A 221 -9.41 -9.67 -20.45
N PRO A 222 -9.63 -8.71 -21.37
CA PRO A 222 -10.04 -7.36 -20.99
C PRO A 222 -11.35 -7.31 -20.21
N ALA A 223 -12.33 -8.17 -20.55
CA ALA A 223 -13.59 -8.25 -19.80
C ALA A 223 -13.36 -8.77 -18.37
N VAL A 224 -12.55 -9.82 -18.20
CA VAL A 224 -12.19 -10.33 -16.86
C VAL A 224 -11.44 -9.27 -16.06
N ALA A 225 -10.52 -8.53 -16.68
CA ALA A 225 -9.80 -7.43 -16.01
C ALA A 225 -10.75 -6.31 -15.57
N ALA A 226 -11.70 -5.89 -16.42
CA ALA A 226 -12.70 -4.89 -16.08
C ALA A 226 -13.61 -5.35 -14.92
N ILE A 227 -14.04 -6.61 -14.93
CA ILE A 227 -14.80 -7.23 -13.83
C ILE A 227 -13.97 -7.23 -12.54
N SER A 228 -12.68 -7.56 -12.63
CA SER A 228 -11.76 -7.62 -11.48
C SER A 228 -11.60 -6.24 -10.82
N VAL A 229 -11.35 -5.19 -11.61
CA VAL A 229 -11.24 -3.81 -11.12
C VAL A 229 -12.55 -3.33 -10.52
N THR A 230 -13.67 -3.58 -11.20
CA THR A 230 -15.00 -3.18 -10.72
C THR A 230 -15.36 -3.90 -9.43
N GLY A 231 -15.13 -5.21 -9.38
CA GLY A 231 -15.38 -6.04 -8.20
C GLY A 231 -14.54 -5.61 -7.00
N LEU A 232 -13.27 -5.28 -7.22
CA LEU A 232 -12.40 -4.72 -6.17
C LEU A 232 -12.92 -3.38 -5.66
N GLY A 233 -13.28 -2.46 -6.57
CA GLY A 233 -13.82 -1.15 -6.21
C GLY A 233 -15.10 -1.25 -5.38
N VAL A 234 -16.06 -2.07 -5.82
CA VAL A 234 -17.29 -2.33 -5.08
C VAL A 234 -17.00 -2.96 -3.71
N SER A 235 -16.06 -3.90 -3.64
CA SER A 235 -15.68 -4.55 -2.38
C SER A 235 -15.14 -3.56 -1.35
N TRP A 236 -14.25 -2.65 -1.78
CA TRP A 236 -13.74 -1.60 -0.90
C TRP A 236 -14.81 -0.61 -0.48
N LEU A 237 -15.69 -0.19 -1.39
CA LEU A 237 -16.80 0.71 -1.06
C LEU A 237 -17.74 0.08 0.00
N VAL A 238 -18.10 -1.19 -0.19
CA VAL A 238 -18.91 -1.95 0.78
C VAL A 238 -18.19 -2.06 2.11
N PHE A 239 -16.89 -2.40 2.11
CA PHE A 239 -16.12 -2.52 3.33
C PHE A 239 -16.02 -1.19 4.09
N LEU A 240 -15.70 -0.10 3.40
CA LEU A 240 -15.62 1.24 3.97
C LEU A 240 -16.96 1.70 4.57
N LYS A 241 -18.05 1.61 3.79
CA LYS A 241 -19.33 2.19 4.20
C LYS A 241 -20.15 1.31 5.13
N LEU A 242 -20.19 0.01 4.90
CA LEU A 242 -21.09 -0.89 5.63
C LEU A 242 -20.38 -1.61 6.77
N VAL A 243 -19.11 -1.98 6.61
CA VAL A 243 -18.37 -2.78 7.61
C VAL A 243 -17.58 -1.90 8.58
N ALA A 244 -16.81 -0.96 8.03
CA ALA A 244 -16.02 0.00 8.79
C ALA A 244 -16.84 1.22 9.23
N LYS A 245 -17.93 1.54 8.52
CA LYS A 245 -18.76 2.74 8.75
C LYS A 245 -17.92 4.02 8.73
N ALA A 246 -17.12 4.16 7.68
CA ALA A 246 -16.21 5.28 7.50
C ALA A 246 -16.96 6.58 7.15
N GLU A 247 -16.72 7.60 7.94
CA GLU A 247 -17.36 8.92 7.87
C GLU A 247 -16.30 10.03 7.84
N ILE A 248 -16.66 11.15 7.22
CA ILE A 248 -15.85 12.36 7.19
C ILE A 248 -16.14 13.13 8.48
N THR A 249 -15.09 13.49 9.22
CA THR A 249 -15.22 14.34 10.41
C THR A 249 -14.21 15.46 10.36
N SER A 250 -14.69 16.69 10.53
CA SER A 250 -13.90 17.87 10.87
C SER A 250 -13.57 17.87 12.36
#